data_AF-A0A814J6H6-F1
#
_entry.id   AF-A0A814J6H6-F1
#
_cell.length_a   1.000
_cell.length_b   1.000
_cell.length_c   1.000
_cell.angle_alpha   90.00
_cell.angle_beta   90.00
_cell.angle_gamma   90.00
#
_symmetry.space_group_name_H-M   'P 1'
#
loop_
_entity.id
_entity.type
_entity.pdbx_description
1 polymer ?
#
loop_
_entity_poly.entity_id
_entity_poly.type
_entity_poly.pdbx_seq_one_letter_code
_entity_poly.pdbx_strand_id
1 'polypeptide(L)'
;MASACDICLKTTGFMRYRTVDYEATTLSISSRCTEIVAGEDNYGGDMDAAHPAQVHSPAACAALCELYPDCIAWTFYAESGSCWPKNGIPILKTSSDHYTGRCKSA
;
A
#
# COMPACT_ATOMS: atom_id res chain seq x y z
N MET A 1 -27.80 -15.81 43.33
CA MET A 1 -26.35 -15.79 43.55
C MET A 1 -25.61 -15.80 42.22
N ALA A 2 -24.54 -15.03 42.16
CA ALA A 2 -23.44 -14.96 41.19
C ALA A 2 -23.67 -14.24 39.83
N SER A 3 -22.66 -13.42 39.52
CA SER A 3 -22.55 -12.32 38.56
C SER A 3 -21.85 -12.75 37.27
N ALA A 4 -22.22 -12.17 36.12
CA ALA A 4 -21.34 -11.99 34.96
C ALA A 4 -21.83 -10.81 34.10
N CYS A 5 -20.88 -9.93 33.77
CA CYS A 5 -21.01 -8.63 33.11
C CYS A 5 -21.50 -8.75 31.65
N ASP A 6 -22.39 -7.84 31.26
CA ASP A 6 -22.91 -7.64 29.91
C ASP A 6 -21.80 -7.45 28.87
N ILE A 7 -21.82 -8.29 27.82
CA ILE A 7 -22.00 -7.89 26.41
C ILE A 7 -22.17 -9.20 25.62
N CYS A 8 -23.43 -9.49 25.25
CA CYS A 8 -23.75 -10.50 24.26
C CYS A 8 -23.76 -9.83 22.88
N LEU A 9 -22.96 -10.35 21.94
CA LEU A 9 -23.52 -10.97 20.75
C LEU A 9 -22.48 -11.89 20.09
N LYS A 10 -22.84 -13.17 20.17
CA LYS A 10 -22.21 -14.34 19.56
C LYS A 10 -22.38 -14.25 18.05
N THR A 11 -21.38 -14.63 17.28
CA THR A 11 -21.50 -15.79 16.36
C THR A 11 -20.16 -16.11 15.71
N THR A 12 -19.77 -17.36 15.85
CA THR A 12 -18.79 -18.10 15.06
C THR A 12 -19.10 -18.04 13.56
N GLY A 13 -18.09 -17.87 12.69
CA GLY A 13 -18.23 -18.27 11.28
C GLY A 13 -17.36 -17.54 10.25
N PHE A 14 -16.27 -18.19 9.86
CA PHE A 14 -15.73 -18.30 8.49
C PHE A 14 -15.64 -17.02 7.60
N MET A 15 -14.41 -16.48 7.48
CA MET A 15 -14.03 -15.50 6.45
C MET A 15 -14.25 -16.06 5.04
N ARG A 16 -15.22 -15.49 4.30
CA ARG A 16 -15.33 -15.66 2.85
C ARG A 16 -15.23 -14.29 2.18
N TYR A 17 -14.14 -14.13 1.45
CA TYR A 17 -13.96 -13.21 0.33
C TYR A 17 -15.10 -13.40 -0.69
N ARG A 18 -15.81 -12.33 -1.07
CA ARG A 18 -16.50 -12.19 -2.38
C ARG A 18 -17.11 -10.78 -2.58
N THR A 19 -16.79 -10.23 -3.74
CA THR A 19 -17.55 -9.33 -4.64
C THR A 19 -18.18 -8.04 -4.09
N VAL A 20 -17.70 -6.94 -4.69
CA VAL A 20 -18.12 -5.52 -4.65
C VAL A 20 -19.64 -5.32 -4.68
N ASP A 21 -20.19 -4.47 -3.80
CA ASP A 21 -21.59 -4.02 -3.85
C ASP A 21 -21.74 -2.50 -3.61
N TYR A 22 -22.81 -1.98 -4.21
CA TYR A 22 -23.16 -0.63 -4.65
C TYR A 22 -23.80 0.26 -3.55
N GLU A 23 -23.37 1.54 -3.52
CA GLU A 23 -24.01 2.78 -2.99
C GLU A 23 -24.48 2.87 -1.51
N ALA A 24 -23.67 3.52 -0.64
CA ALA A 24 -24.02 4.74 0.15
C ALA A 24 -23.11 4.99 1.39
N THR A 25 -22.43 6.15 1.40
CA THR A 25 -21.72 6.84 2.51
C THR A 25 -20.40 6.28 3.10
N THR A 26 -19.33 6.45 2.29
CA THR A 26 -17.93 6.84 2.63
C THR A 26 -17.22 6.25 3.85
N LEU A 27 -16.49 5.15 3.64
CA LEU A 27 -15.09 5.08 4.05
C LEU A 27 -14.27 4.85 2.78
N SER A 28 -13.72 5.94 2.24
CA SER A 28 -12.73 5.89 1.17
C SER A 28 -11.48 5.25 1.75
N ILE A 29 -11.41 3.92 1.72
CA ILE A 29 -10.13 3.22 1.81
C ILE A 29 -9.46 3.58 0.49
N SER A 30 -8.65 4.63 0.53
CA SER A 30 -7.96 5.22 -0.61
C SER A 30 -7.02 4.20 -1.23
N SER A 31 -7.54 3.32 -2.09
CA SER A 31 -6.79 2.29 -2.83
C SER A 31 -6.09 2.89 -4.06
N ARG A 32 -5.40 4.02 -3.87
CA ARG A 32 -4.79 4.80 -4.94
C ARG A 32 -3.59 4.07 -5.53
N CYS A 33 -2.84 3.34 -4.71
CA CYS A 33 -1.51 2.84 -5.04
C CYS A 33 -1.46 1.31 -5.15
N THR A 34 -2.51 0.67 -5.66
CA THR A 34 -2.62 -0.81 -5.67
C THR A 34 -1.89 -1.52 -6.81
N GLU A 35 -1.37 -0.77 -7.79
CA GLU A 35 -0.59 -1.33 -8.90
C GLU A 35 0.77 -1.84 -8.40
N ILE A 36 1.12 -3.10 -8.72
CA ILE A 36 2.43 -3.69 -8.43
C ILE A 36 2.98 -4.27 -9.73
N VAL A 37 4.06 -3.69 -10.22
CA VAL A 37 4.82 -4.14 -11.40
C VAL A 37 6.18 -4.63 -10.94
N ALA A 38 6.52 -5.88 -11.25
CA ALA A 38 7.82 -6.46 -10.95
C ALA A 38 8.82 -6.19 -12.09
N GLY A 39 10.10 -6.14 -11.76
CA GLY A 39 11.15 -5.99 -12.78
C GLY A 39 11.43 -4.54 -13.18
N GLU A 40 10.91 -3.57 -12.45
CA GLU A 40 10.95 -2.15 -12.80
C GLU A 40 11.27 -1.25 -11.59
N ASP A 41 11.93 -0.13 -11.86
CA ASP A 41 12.26 0.95 -10.92
C ASP A 41 11.83 2.29 -11.50
N ASN A 42 11.00 3.03 -10.75
CA ASN A 42 10.69 4.43 -11.06
C ASN A 42 11.87 5.32 -10.62
N TYR A 43 13.04 5.17 -11.26
CA TYR A 43 14.30 5.77 -10.83
C TYR A 43 14.22 7.31 -10.64
N GLY A 44 14.62 7.77 -9.46
CA GLY A 44 14.57 9.18 -9.06
C GLY A 44 13.19 9.62 -8.55
N GLY A 45 13.05 10.93 -8.28
CA GLY A 45 11.81 11.51 -7.76
C GLY A 45 11.47 11.07 -6.33
N ASP A 46 12.45 10.53 -5.60
CA ASP A 46 12.30 10.05 -4.22
C ASP A 46 12.02 11.22 -3.28
N MET A 47 11.02 11.06 -2.42
CA MET A 47 10.65 12.08 -1.44
C MET A 47 11.72 12.27 -0.36
N ASP A 48 12.45 11.20 -0.03
CA ASP A 48 13.70 11.23 0.74
C ASP A 48 14.71 10.27 0.11
N ALA A 49 15.58 10.80 -0.74
CA ALA A 49 16.59 10.02 -1.45
C ALA A 49 17.74 9.50 -0.55
N ALA A 50 17.88 10.03 0.68
CA ALA A 50 18.95 9.66 1.58
C ALA A 50 18.55 8.57 2.59
N HIS A 51 17.25 8.48 2.91
CA HIS A 51 16.76 7.58 3.96
C HIS A 51 15.51 6.80 3.50
N PRO A 52 15.70 5.65 2.82
CA PRO A 52 14.56 4.82 2.44
C PRO A 52 13.87 4.25 3.67
N ALA A 53 12.54 4.18 3.60
CA ALA A 53 11.78 3.43 4.59
C ALA A 53 12.09 1.93 4.47
N GLN A 54 12.06 1.21 5.58
CA GLN A 54 12.25 -0.23 5.58
C GLN A 54 10.91 -0.93 5.76
N VAL A 55 10.54 -1.76 4.78
CA VAL A 55 9.28 -2.51 4.76
C VAL A 55 9.51 -3.95 4.29
N HIS A 56 8.52 -4.82 4.48
CA HIS A 56 8.66 -6.25 4.20
C HIS A 56 7.99 -6.72 2.90
N SER A 57 7.34 -5.83 2.15
CA SER A 57 6.67 -6.20 0.90
C SER A 57 6.40 -5.00 -0.02
N PRO A 58 6.20 -5.24 -1.33
CA PRO A 58 5.75 -4.21 -2.26
C PRO A 58 4.41 -3.58 -1.85
N ALA A 59 3.47 -4.40 -1.35
CA ALA A 59 2.17 -3.92 -0.87
C ALA A 59 2.29 -2.99 0.35
N ALA A 60 3.26 -3.24 1.24
CA ALA A 60 3.55 -2.33 2.34
C ALA A 60 4.14 -1.00 1.83
N CYS A 61 4.95 -1.03 0.78
CA CYS A 61 5.48 0.19 0.16
C CYS A 61 4.38 1.01 -0.54
N ALA A 62 3.46 0.35 -1.25
CA ALA A 62 2.25 0.95 -1.78
C ALA A 62 1.42 1.66 -0.70
N ALA A 63 1.13 0.94 0.39
CA ALA A 63 0.36 1.49 1.51
C ALA A 63 1.09 2.66 2.19
N LEU A 64 2.42 2.60 2.30
CA LEU A 64 3.22 3.71 2.82
C LEU A 64 3.08 4.95 1.94
N CYS A 65 3.12 4.80 0.61
CA CYS A 65 2.92 5.90 -0.33
C CYS A 65 1.51 6.51 -0.20
N GLU A 66 0.47 5.72 0.09
CA GLU A 66 -0.89 6.24 0.32
C GLU A 66 -0.99 7.18 1.52
N LEU A 67 -0.09 7.07 2.50
CA LEU A 67 -0.05 7.98 3.66
C LEU A 67 0.38 9.41 3.29
N TYR A 68 1.04 9.57 2.14
CA TYR A 68 1.56 10.85 1.67
C TYR A 68 0.72 11.36 0.47
N PRO A 69 -0.02 12.48 0.62
CA PRO A 69 -0.88 12.99 -0.44
C PRO A 69 -0.17 13.28 -1.76
N ASP A 70 1.10 13.69 -1.69
CA ASP A 70 1.99 14.05 -2.80
C ASP A 70 2.80 12.86 -3.35
N CYS A 71 2.70 11.68 -2.75
CA CYS A 71 3.29 10.48 -3.30
C CYS A 71 2.44 9.97 -4.47
N ILE A 72 3.03 10.00 -5.66
CA ILE A 72 2.39 9.62 -6.93
C ILE A 72 2.88 8.26 -7.44
N ALA A 73 3.96 7.74 -6.87
CA ALA A 73 4.56 6.48 -7.23
C ALA A 73 5.44 5.96 -6.10
N TRP A 74 5.84 4.71 -6.18
CA TRP A 74 6.74 4.10 -5.22
C TRP A 74 7.60 3.04 -5.90
N THR A 75 8.75 2.74 -5.31
CA THR A 75 9.57 1.58 -5.69
C THR A 75 10.06 0.86 -4.45
N PHE A 76 9.98 -0.46 -4.46
CA PHE A 76 10.42 -1.38 -3.43
C PHE A 76 11.55 -2.25 -3.95
N TYR A 77 12.71 -2.20 -3.29
CA TYR A 77 13.85 -3.06 -3.57
C TYR A 77 13.81 -4.28 -2.66
N ALA A 78 13.52 -5.45 -3.24
CA ALA A 78 13.20 -6.65 -2.47
C ALA A 78 14.36 -7.24 -1.68
N GLU A 79 15.61 -7.10 -2.15
CA GLU A 79 16.75 -7.66 -1.42
C GLU A 79 17.05 -6.90 -0.12
N SER A 80 16.88 -5.58 -0.12
CA SER A 80 17.17 -4.75 1.05
C SER A 80 15.94 -4.44 1.91
N GLY A 81 14.73 -4.56 1.37
CA GLY A 81 13.51 -4.09 2.01
C GLY A 81 13.29 -2.57 1.90
N SER A 82 14.12 -1.89 1.11
CA SER A 82 14.04 -0.43 0.94
C SER A 82 12.81 -0.05 0.13
N CYS A 83 12.01 0.86 0.68
CA CYS A 83 10.87 1.49 0.04
C CYS A 83 11.17 2.97 -0.21
N TRP A 84 10.94 3.37 -1.44
CA TRP A 84 11.17 4.71 -1.95
C TRP A 84 9.83 5.31 -2.41
N PRO A 85 9.12 6.05 -1.55
CA PRO A 85 8.00 6.89 -1.95
C PRO A 85 8.47 8.00 -2.88
N LYS A 86 7.69 8.30 -3.93
CA LYS A 86 8.09 9.20 -5.00
C LYS A 86 7.01 10.23 -5.30
N ASN A 87 7.41 11.48 -5.46
CA ASN A 87 6.56 12.57 -5.95
C ASN A 87 6.83 12.91 -7.43
N GLY A 88 7.70 12.14 -8.09
CA GLY A 88 8.02 12.26 -9.51
C GLY A 88 8.43 10.91 -10.11
N ILE A 89 8.26 10.76 -11.43
CA ILE A 89 8.75 9.58 -12.17
C ILE A 89 9.58 10.08 -13.36
N PRO A 90 10.83 10.50 -13.15
CA PRO A 90 11.64 11.05 -14.24
C PRO A 90 12.00 9.97 -15.28
N ILE A 91 12.32 8.76 -14.82
CA ILE A 91 12.84 7.67 -15.64
C ILE A 91 12.28 6.35 -15.13
N LEU A 92 11.85 5.47 -16.05
CA LEU A 92 11.57 4.07 -15.75
C LEU A 92 12.77 3.22 -16.16
N LYS A 93 13.26 2.37 -15.26
CA LYS A 93 14.37 1.44 -15.51
C LYS A 93 13.93 0.01 -15.29
N THR A 94 14.49 -0.91 -16.08
CA THR A 94 14.37 -2.35 -15.83
C THR A 94 15.29 -2.75 -14.68
N SER A 95 14.77 -3.48 -13.69
CA SER A 95 15.52 -3.97 -12.53
C SER A 95 14.84 -5.20 -11.93
N SER A 96 15.47 -6.38 -12.03
CA SER A 96 14.84 -7.69 -11.77
C SER A 96 14.38 -7.93 -10.31
N ASP A 97 14.91 -7.17 -9.37
CA ASP A 97 14.69 -7.26 -7.93
C ASP A 97 13.91 -6.06 -7.36
N HIS A 98 13.44 -5.17 -8.24
CA HIS A 98 12.59 -4.04 -7.87
C HIS A 98 11.14 -4.29 -8.27
N TYR A 99 10.25 -3.78 -7.42
CA TYR A 99 8.82 -3.70 -7.63
C TYR A 99 8.41 -2.26 -7.59
N THR A 100 7.50 -1.85 -8.45
CA THR A 100 7.10 -0.46 -8.58
C THR A 100 5.60 -0.32 -8.74
N GLY A 101 5.08 0.88 -8.51
CA GLY A 101 3.66 1.17 -8.70
C GLY A 101 3.41 2.65 -8.88
N ARG A 102 2.31 2.99 -9.58
CA ARG A 102 1.80 4.36 -9.67
C ARG A 102 0.54 4.50 -8.83
N CYS A 103 0.38 5.68 -8.25
CA CYS A 103 -0.80 6.05 -7.51
C CYS A 103 -1.76 6.82 -8.41
N LYS A 104 -3.03 6.44 -8.40
CA LYS A 104 -4.09 7.20 -9.05
C LYS A 104 -4.31 8.49 -8.26
N SER A 105 -4.55 9.60 -8.98
CA SER A 105 -5.06 10.82 -8.37
C SER A 105 -6.37 10.50 -7.63
N ALA A 106 -6.51 11.05 -6.42
CA ALA A 106 -7.72 10.91 -5.62
C ALA A 106 -8.94 11.51 -6.32
#